data_AF-X1U2A7-F1
#
_entry.id   AF-X1U2A7-F1
#
_cell.length_a   1.000
_cell.length_b   1.000
_cell.length_c   1.000
_cell.angle_alpha   90.00
_cell.angle_beta   90.00
_cell.angle_gamma   90.00
#
_symmetry.space_group_name_H-M   'P 1'
#
loop_
_entity.id
_entity.type
_entity.pdbx_description
1 polymer ?
#
loop_
_entity_poly.entity_id
_entity_poly.type
_entity_poly.pdbx_seq_one_letter_code
_entity_poly.pdbx_strand_id
1 'polypeptide(L)' 'GKDVRVLMKMGGSLAITIPQEYIEAHGLEKGDKMTVFYNDIFHAEPVTDEEILKKVKRMEE' A
#
# COMPACT_ATOMS: atom_id res chain seq x y z
N GLY A 1 1.59 9.01 3.27
CA GLY A 1 1.60 9.37 1.84
C GLY A 1 1.23 8.15 1.03
N LYS A 2 0.46 8.30 -0.05
CA LYS A 2 0.14 7.19 -0.95
C LYS A 2 1.38 6.92 -1.80
N ASP A 3 2.01 5.77 -1.57
CA ASP A 3 3.27 5.43 -2.22
C ASP A 3 3.01 4.36 -3.28
N VAL A 4 3.42 4.63 -4.52
CA VAL A 4 3.15 3.74 -5.67
C VAL A 4 4.32 2.78 -5.81
N ARG A 5 4.03 1.49 -5.75
CA ARG A 5 5.03 0.43 -5.98
C ARG A 5 4.95 -0.03 -7.42
N VAL A 6 6.10 -0.16 -8.08
CA VAL A 6 6.15 -0.58 -9.48
C VAL A 6 6.32 -2.10 -9.51
N LEU A 7 5.39 -2.76 -10.18
CA LEU A 7 5.50 -4.18 -10.52
C LEU A 7 6.25 -4.29 -11.85
N MET A 8 7.36 -5.03 -11.87
CA MET A 8 8.20 -5.20 -13.05
C MET A 8 8.50 -6.68 -13.32
N LYS A 9 8.73 -7.04 -14.58
CA LYS A 9 9.08 -8.41 -14.97
C LYS A 9 10.60 -8.54 -15.03
N MET A 10 11.17 -9.50 -14.29
CA MET A 10 12.61 -9.79 -14.26
C MET A 10 12.84 -11.30 -14.28
N GLY A 11 13.65 -11.80 -15.22
CA GLY A 11 14.07 -13.20 -15.24
C GLY A 11 12.92 -14.22 -15.31
N GLY A 12 11.78 -13.84 -15.89
CA GLY A 12 10.57 -14.67 -15.94
C GLY A 12 9.65 -14.54 -14.72
N SER A 13 10.07 -13.86 -13.67
CA SER A 13 9.30 -13.60 -12.46
C SER A 13 8.77 -12.16 -12.42
N LEU A 14 7.75 -11.93 -11.57
CA LEU A 14 7.31 -10.58 -11.19
C LEU A 14 8.08 -10.14 -9.95
N ALA A 15 8.56 -8.90 -9.99
CA ALA A 15 9.29 -8.25 -8.91
C ALA A 15 8.57 -6.95 -8.52
N ILE A 16 8.63 -6.62 -7.23
CA ILE A 16 8.14 -5.36 -6.67
C ILE A 16 9.31 -4.58 -6.08
N THR A 17 9.31 -3.26 -6.26
CA THR A 17 10.30 -2.40 -5.62
C THR A 17 9.98 -2.20 -4.14
N ILE A 18 10.97 -2.38 -3.27
CA ILE A 18 10.87 -2.05 -1.85
C ILE A 18 11.60 -0.71 -1.63
N PRO A 19 11.02 0.25 -0.89
CA PRO A 19 11.69 1.50 -0.58
C PRO A 19 13.01 1.30 0.14
N GLN A 20 13.97 2.15 -0.16
CA GLN A 20 15.30 2.11 0.43
C GLN A 20 15.25 2.33 1.95
N GLU A 21 14.38 3.24 2.41
CA GLU A 21 14.22 3.55 3.83
C GLU A 21 13.69 2.36 4.61
N TYR A 22 12.86 1.52 3.98
CA TYR A 22 12.36 0.29 4.60
C TYR A 22 13.48 -0.74 4.75
N ILE A 23 14.32 -0.89 3.72
CA ILE A 23 15.50 -1.76 3.74
C ILE A 23 16.44 -1.35 4.88
N GLU A 24 16.76 -0.07 4.97
CA GLU A 24 17.67 0.48 5.98
C GLU A 24 17.11 0.37 7.40
N ALA A 25 15.84 0.73 7.60
CA ALA A 25 15.21 0.67 8.91
C ALA A 25 15.10 -0.76 9.47
N HIS A 26 15.06 -1.77 8.59
CA HIS A 26 14.94 -3.18 8.98
C HIS A 26 16.26 -3.97 8.82
N GLY A 27 17.34 -3.31 8.40
CA GLY A 27 18.65 -3.96 8.23
C GLY A 27 18.64 -5.09 7.20
N LEU A 28 17.85 -4.98 6.14
CA LEU A 28 17.72 -6.01 5.12
C LEU A 28 18.90 -5.99 4.16
N GLU A 29 19.39 -7.17 3.79
CA GLU A 29 20.51 -7.34 2.87
C GLU A 29 20.14 -8.16 1.63
N LYS A 30 20.96 -8.04 0.58
CA LYS A 30 20.75 -8.81 -0.64
C LYS A 30 20.96 -10.30 -0.36
N GLY A 31 19.91 -11.09 -0.59
CA GLY A 31 19.92 -12.54 -0.40
C GLY A 31 19.07 -13.00 0.80
N ASP A 32 18.61 -12.06 1.62
CA ASP A 32 17.66 -12.36 2.68
C ASP A 32 16.37 -12.94 2.12
N LYS A 33 15.86 -13.96 2.81
CA LYS A 33 14.58 -14.60 2.47
C LYS A 33 13.48 -13.91 3.24
N MET A 34 12.44 -13.48 2.53
CA MET A 34 11.29 -12.80 3.10
C MET A 34 10.00 -13.54 2.77
N THR A 35 9.09 -13.58 3.73
CA THR A 35 7.71 -14.03 3.50
C THR A 35 6.84 -12.82 3.22
N VAL A 36 6.15 -12.83 2.08
CA VAL A 36 5.18 -11.78 1.73
C VAL A 36 3.81 -12.21 2.24
N PHE A 37 3.25 -11.43 3.17
CA PHE A 37 1.87 -11.59 3.62
C PHE A 37 0.97 -10.65 2.81
N TYR A 38 -0.05 -11.21 2.16
CA TYR A 38 -1.12 -10.42 1.56
C TYR A 38 -2.15 -10.12 2.66
N ASN A 39 -2.07 -8.93 3.24
CA ASN A 39 -3.12 -8.42 4.11
C ASN A 39 -4.01 -7.51 3.26
N ASP A 40 -5.27 -7.90 3.01
CA ASP A 40 -6.29 -7.03 2.45
C ASP A 40 -6.60 -5.93 3.48
N ILE A 41 -5.92 -4.78 3.39
CA ILE A 41 -6.11 -3.69 4.36
C ILE A 41 -7.46 -3.01 4.09
N PHE A 42 -8.49 -3.42 4.82
CA PHE A 42 -9.73 -2.67 4.96
C PHE A 42 -9.49 -1.48 5.91
N HIS A 43 -9.50 -0.27 5.35
CA HIS A 43 -9.31 0.98 6.07
C HIS A 43 -10.67 1.63 6.36
N ALA A 44 -11.06 1.65 7.64
CA ALA A 44 -12.26 2.34 8.10
C ALA A 44 -11.87 3.36 9.18
N GLU A 45 -12.31 4.61 9.00
CA GLU A 45 -12.13 5.69 9.97
C GLU A 45 -13.52 6.14 10.47
N PRO A 46 -13.63 6.59 11.73
CA PRO A 46 -14.86 7.22 12.21
C PRO A 46 -15.14 8.47 11.38
N VAL A 47 -16.37 8.59 10.87
CA VAL A 47 -16.84 9.79 10.16
C VAL A 47 -18.02 10.37 10.91
N THR A 48 -18.17 11.69 10.84
CA THR A 48 -19.31 12.40 11.40
C THR A 48 -20.49 12.42 10.44
N ASP A 49 -21.71 12.59 10.96
CA ASP A 49 -22.93 12.66 10.15
C ASP A 49 -22.85 13.75 9.06
N GLU A 50 -22.21 14.88 9.36
CA GLU A 50 -22.00 15.96 8.39
C GLU A 50 -21.10 15.55 7.21
N GLU A 51 -20.05 14.77 7.47
CA GLU A 51 -19.14 14.27 6.43
C GLU A 51 -19.81 13.21 5.56
N ILE A 52 -20.71 12.42 6.13
CA ILE A 52 -21.55 11.47 5.41
C ILE A 52 -22.49 12.23 4.46
N LEU A 53 -23.24 13.20 4.98
CA LEU A 53 -24.20 14.01 4.21
C LEU A 53 -23.54 14.75 3.04
N LYS A 54 -22.35 15.32 3.25
CA LYS A 54 -21.59 16.00 2.18
C LYS A 54 -21.17 15.04 1.06
N LYS A 55 -20.77 13.81 1.39
CA LYS A 55 -20.37 12.80 0.39
C LYS A 55 -21.57 12.26 -0.39
N VAL A 56 -22.70 12.01 0.28
CA VAL A 56 -23.94 11.53 -0.36
C VAL A 56 -24.45 12.54 -1.39
N LYS A 57 -24.55 13.82 -1.01
CA LYS A 57 -24.99 14.88 -1.95
C LYS A 57 -24.07 15.01 -3.17
N ARG A 58 -22.75 14.87 -3.00
CA ARG A 58 -21.77 14.92 -4.09
C ARG A 58 -21.87 13.73 -5.06
N MET A 59 -22.55 12.65 -4.69
CA MET A 59 -22.76 11.49 -5.56
C MET A 59 -24.07 11.56 -6.35
N GLU A 60 -24.98 12.46 -5.99
CA GLU A 60 -26.27 12.68 -6.67
C GLU A 60 -26.19 13.77 -7.75
N GLU A 61 -25.07 14.49 -7.85
CA GLU A 61 -24.70 15.43 -8.92
C GLU A 61 -23.87 14.75 -10.02
#